data_AF-A0A967XQG6-F1
#
_entry.id   AF-A0A967XQG6-F1
#
_cell.length_a   1.000
_cell.length_b   1.000
_cell.length_c   1.000
_cell.angle_alpha   90.00
_cell.angle_beta   90.00
_cell.angle_gamma   90.00
#
_symmetry.space_group_name_H-M   'P 1'
#
loop_
_entity.id
_entity.type
_entity.pdbx_description
1 polymer ?
#
loop_
_entity_poly.entity_id
_entity_poly.type
_entity_poly.pdbx_seq_one_letter_code
_entity_poly.pdbx_strand_id
1 'polypeptide(L)'
;MDNNSSKPVPTPPICWVLFDYGGVVAEEGFKDYFAELSERYGRPRHELPQLALDTVYDSGYVTGQADQAHFWSLLRERFPLNEKEIELTAGILRHFQLRRSVLTLVDELHGFGFRTGILSDQTDWLDMLDRRDDLFSHFDRVFNSYYLG
;
A
#
# COMPACT_ATOMS: atom_id res chain seq x y z
N MET A 1 27.83 4.81 -48.01
CA MET A 1 28.57 4.91 -46.73
C MET A 1 27.64 5.60 -45.77
N ASP A 2 26.89 4.78 -45.05
CA ASP A 2 25.73 5.23 -44.28
C ASP A 2 26.21 5.69 -42.91
N ASN A 3 26.27 7.01 -42.73
CA ASN A 3 26.64 7.60 -41.46
C ASN A 3 25.37 7.93 -40.66
N ASN A 4 24.65 6.89 -40.23
CA ASN A 4 23.53 7.06 -39.31
C ASN A 4 24.09 7.10 -37.88
N SER A 5 24.71 8.22 -37.52
CA SER A 5 25.03 8.55 -36.14
C SER A 5 23.70 8.76 -35.40
N SER A 6 23.26 7.74 -34.66
CA SER A 6 22.11 7.80 -33.76
C SER A 6 22.33 8.96 -32.78
N LYS A 7 21.50 10.00 -32.89
CA LYS A 7 21.47 11.08 -31.91
C LYS A 7 21.18 10.47 -30.53
N PRO A 8 21.90 10.88 -29.47
CA PRO A 8 21.58 10.43 -28.12
C PRO A 8 20.14 10.84 -27.79
N VAL A 9 19.33 9.87 -27.37
CA VAL A 9 18.00 10.14 -26.83
C VAL A 9 18.19 11.06 -25.61
N PRO A 10 17.54 12.24 -25.56
CA PRO A 10 17.65 13.11 -24.40
C PRO A 10 17.21 12.34 -23.16
N THR A 11 18.05 12.26 -22.13
CA THR A 11 17.61 11.78 -20.83
C THR A 11 16.43 12.63 -20.37
N PRO A 12 15.27 12.02 -20.06
CA PRO A 12 14.13 12.78 -19.59
C PRO A 12 14.55 13.53 -18.31
N PRO A 13 14.12 14.79 -18.13
CA PRO A 13 14.47 15.59 -16.93
C PRO A 13 13.93 14.97 -15.64
N ILE A 14 12.94 14.09 -15.78
CA ILE A 14 12.43 13.21 -14.73
C ILE A 14 12.92 11.79 -15.03
N CYS A 15 13.60 11.16 -14.07
CA CYS A 15 14.10 9.80 -14.21
C CYS A 15 13.47 8.81 -13.22
N TRP A 16 12.67 9.30 -12.26
CA TRP A 16 11.98 8.48 -11.26
C TRP A 16 10.49 8.78 -11.22
N VAL A 17 9.70 7.73 -11.13
CA VAL A 17 8.25 7.81 -10.85
C VAL A 17 7.99 7.00 -9.58
N LEU A 18 7.42 7.65 -8.57
CA LEU A 18 7.06 7.01 -7.31
C LEU A 18 5.54 6.83 -7.24
N PHE A 19 5.13 5.63 -6.83
CA PHE A 19 3.73 5.24 -6.73
C PHE A 19 3.36 5.03 -5.26
N ASP A 20 2.23 5.59 -4.85
CA ASP A 20 1.58 5.12 -3.63
C ASP A 20 1.08 3.67 -3.83
N TYR A 21 0.86 2.94 -2.75
CA TYR A 21 0.32 1.59 -2.82
C TYR A 21 -1.21 1.58 -2.78
N GLY A 22 -1.79 1.99 -1.66
CA GLY A 22 -3.24 1.95 -1.44
C GLY A 22 -3.98 2.96 -2.32
N GLY A 23 -4.96 2.50 -3.10
CA GLY A 23 -5.72 3.35 -4.02
C GLY A 23 -5.04 3.66 -5.35
N VAL A 24 -3.73 3.37 -5.48
CA VAL A 24 -2.95 3.59 -6.71
C VAL A 24 -2.48 2.28 -7.33
N VAL A 25 -1.56 1.55 -6.69
CA VAL A 25 -1.11 0.22 -7.18
C VAL A 25 -2.14 -0.85 -6.84
N ALA A 26 -2.83 -0.71 -5.71
CA ALA A 26 -3.90 -1.59 -5.27
C ALA A 26 -5.21 -0.81 -5.01
N GLU A 27 -6.30 -1.52 -4.75
CA GLU A 27 -7.50 -0.96 -4.12
C GLU A 27 -7.19 -0.42 -2.71
N GLU A 28 -8.10 0.37 -2.12
CA GLU A 28 -7.92 0.97 -0.78
C GLU A 28 -8.27 -0.04 0.32
N GLY A 29 -7.60 -1.20 0.31
CA GLY A 29 -8.04 -2.39 1.05
C GLY A 29 -8.29 -2.21 2.55
N PHE A 30 -7.48 -1.37 3.20
CA PHE A 30 -7.70 -0.98 4.59
C PHE A 30 -9.05 -0.27 4.80
N LYS A 31 -9.31 0.80 4.04
CA LYS A 31 -10.53 1.59 4.16
C LYS A 31 -11.75 0.82 3.69
N ASP A 32 -11.62 0.06 2.60
CA ASP A 32 -12.71 -0.74 2.06
C ASP A 32 -13.17 -1.79 3.07
N TYR A 33 -12.24 -2.52 3.68
CA TYR A 33 -12.56 -3.51 4.72
C TYR A 33 -13.23 -2.87 5.94
N PHE A 34 -12.69 -1.76 6.46
CA PHE A 34 -13.28 -1.09 7.61
C PHE A 34 -14.64 -0.45 7.29
N ALA A 35 -14.88 -0.05 6.05
CA ALA A 35 -16.18 0.48 5.63
C ALA A 35 -17.24 -0.63 5.64
N GLU A 36 -16.92 -1.81 5.13
CA GLU A 36 -17.78 -2.99 5.24
C GLU A 36 -17.99 -3.38 6.70
N LEU A 37 -16.93 -3.38 7.50
CA LEU A 37 -17.01 -3.67 8.93
C LEU A 37 -17.95 -2.71 9.64
N SER A 38 -17.91 -1.41 9.30
CA SER A 38 -18.79 -0.40 9.91
C SER A 38 -20.25 -0.78 9.72
N GLU A 39 -20.64 -1.16 8.50
CA GLU A 39 -22.01 -1.56 8.21
C GLU A 39 -22.43 -2.82 8.96
N ARG A 40 -21.53 -3.81 9.11
CA ARG A 40 -21.82 -5.02 9.91
C ARG A 40 -22.12 -4.70 11.37
N TYR A 41 -21.54 -3.63 11.90
CA TYR A 41 -21.81 -3.12 13.25
C TYR A 41 -22.95 -2.10 13.30
N GLY A 42 -23.66 -1.87 12.18
CA GLY A 42 -24.76 -0.90 12.11
C GLY A 42 -24.30 0.56 12.22
N ARG A 43 -23.04 0.85 11.85
CA ARG A 43 -22.43 2.18 11.86
C ARG A 43 -22.34 2.77 10.44
N PRO A 44 -22.26 4.11 10.30
CA PRO A 44 -21.96 4.74 9.02
C PRO A 44 -20.65 4.22 8.41
N ARG A 45 -20.63 4.01 7.09
CA ARG A 45 -19.47 3.46 6.35
C ARG A 45 -18.12 4.14 6.62
N HIS A 46 -18.10 5.40 7.00
CA HIS A 46 -16.86 6.15 7.21
C HIS A 46 -16.35 6.10 8.66
N GLU A 47 -17.15 5.60 9.62
CA GLU A 47 -16.82 5.66 11.05
C GLU A 47 -15.58 4.80 11.39
N LEU A 48 -15.59 3.51 11.05
CA LEU A 48 -14.42 2.66 11.34
C LEU A 48 -13.21 2.95 10.46
N PRO A 49 -13.31 3.27 9.15
CA PRO A 49 -12.14 3.64 8.38
C PRO A 49 -11.36 4.80 8.99
N GLN A 50 -12.07 5.85 9.43
CA GLN A 50 -11.44 7.00 10.07
C GLN A 50 -10.82 6.59 11.41
N LEU A 51 -11.57 5.88 12.25
CA LEU A 51 -11.08 5.45 13.56
C LEU A 51 -9.85 4.54 13.44
N ALA A 52 -9.85 3.60 12.50
CA ALA A 52 -8.74 2.69 12.27
C ALA A 52 -7.52 3.42 11.72
N LEU A 53 -7.72 4.42 10.84
CA LEU A 53 -6.65 5.27 10.33
C LEU A 53 -6.01 6.07 11.47
N ASP A 54 -6.81 6.76 12.28
CA ASP A 54 -6.29 7.49 13.45
C ASP A 54 -5.54 6.55 14.39
N THR A 55 -6.05 5.33 14.58
CA THR A 55 -5.43 4.33 15.46
C THR A 55 -4.11 3.77 14.92
N VAL A 56 -3.95 3.61 13.60
CA VAL A 56 -2.67 3.12 13.04
C VAL A 56 -1.56 4.15 13.17
N TYR A 57 -1.88 5.44 13.10
CA TYR A 57 -0.94 6.52 13.40
C TYR A 57 -0.68 6.66 14.90
N ASP A 58 -1.72 6.69 15.73
CA ASP A 58 -1.58 6.88 17.19
C ASP A 58 -0.83 5.74 17.88
N SER A 59 -0.94 4.51 17.36
CA SER A 59 -0.18 3.37 17.85
C SER A 59 1.30 3.43 17.45
N GLY A 60 1.66 4.22 16.43
CA GLY A 60 2.99 4.20 15.82
C GLY A 60 3.25 2.94 14.97
N TYR A 61 2.21 2.16 14.68
CA TYR A 61 2.36 0.93 13.89
C TYR A 61 2.80 1.24 12.46
N VAL A 62 2.21 2.26 11.82
CA VAL A 62 2.56 2.64 10.43
C VAL A 62 4.01 3.11 10.26
N THR A 63 4.68 3.51 11.34
CA THR A 63 6.10 3.95 11.35
C THR A 63 7.04 2.95 12.02
N GLY A 64 6.56 1.73 12.27
CA GLY A 64 7.34 0.64 12.87
C GLY A 64 7.74 0.85 14.33
N GLN A 65 7.15 1.84 15.02
CA GLN A 65 7.40 2.10 16.45
C GLN A 65 6.60 1.16 17.36
N ALA A 66 5.58 0.51 16.81
CA ALA A 66 4.83 -0.55 17.46
C ALA A 66 4.49 -1.66 16.46
N ASP A 67 3.94 -2.77 16.95
CA ASP A 67 3.54 -3.92 16.15
C ASP A 67 2.03 -3.98 15.91
N GLN A 68 1.63 -4.97 15.10
CA GLN A 68 0.24 -5.24 14.77
C GLN A 68 -0.64 -5.50 16.01
N ALA A 69 -0.09 -6.17 17.03
CA ALA A 69 -0.83 -6.51 18.24
C ALA A 69 -1.16 -5.24 19.04
N HIS A 70 -0.23 -4.29 19.12
CA HIS A 70 -0.48 -3.01 19.77
C HIS A 70 -1.56 -2.20 19.03
N PHE A 71 -1.52 -2.14 17.70
CA PHE A 71 -2.57 -1.52 16.90
C PHE A 71 -3.95 -2.12 17.18
N TRP A 72 -4.07 -3.45 17.17
CA TRP A 72 -5.35 -4.11 17.45
C TRP A 72 -5.85 -3.90 18.88
N SER A 73 -4.94 -3.90 19.86
CA SER A 73 -5.29 -3.58 21.25
C SER A 73 -5.86 -2.16 21.36
N LEU A 74 -5.18 -1.17 20.79
CA LEU A 74 -5.63 0.23 20.83
C LEU A 74 -6.96 0.42 20.08
N LEU A 75 -7.15 -0.27 18.96
CA LEU A 75 -8.42 -0.19 18.21
C LEU A 75 -9.57 -0.78 19.02
N ARG A 76 -9.33 -1.85 19.79
CA ARG A 76 -10.34 -2.46 20.67
C ARG A 76 -10.74 -1.60 21.86
N GLU A 77 -9.80 -0.80 22.38
CA GLU A 77 -10.09 0.20 23.41
C GLU A 77 -11.03 1.28 22.89
N ARG A 78 -10.93 1.62 21.59
CA ARG A 78 -11.73 2.64 20.93
C ARG A 78 -13.06 2.12 20.37
N PHE A 79 -13.09 0.86 19.94
CA PHE A 79 -14.26 0.22 19.35
C PHE A 79 -14.33 -1.27 19.69
N PRO A 80 -15.45 -1.79 20.23
CA PRO A 80 -15.55 -3.17 20.70
C PRO A 80 -15.70 -4.18 19.55
N LEU A 81 -14.59 -4.46 18.86
CA LEU A 81 -14.50 -5.50 17.83
C LEU A 81 -14.66 -6.90 18.46
N ASN A 82 -15.40 -7.79 17.81
CA ASN A 82 -15.66 -9.17 18.26
C ASN A 82 -14.86 -10.20 17.47
N GLU A 83 -14.47 -9.89 16.23
CA GLU A 83 -13.69 -10.76 15.34
C GLU A 83 -12.28 -10.97 15.89
N LYS A 84 -11.62 -12.06 15.51
CA LYS A 84 -10.22 -12.30 15.90
C LYS A 84 -9.26 -11.45 15.05
N GLU A 85 -8.11 -11.08 15.59
CA GLU A 85 -7.10 -10.28 14.87
C GLU A 85 -6.67 -10.92 13.53
N ILE A 86 -6.55 -12.25 13.51
CA ILE A 86 -6.23 -12.99 12.27
C ILE A 86 -7.31 -12.85 11.20
N GLU A 87 -8.59 -12.81 11.61
CA GLU A 87 -9.74 -12.66 10.70
C GLU A 87 -9.83 -11.22 10.18
N LEU A 88 -9.56 -10.24 11.06
CA LEU A 88 -9.49 -8.82 10.72
C LEU A 88 -8.36 -8.55 9.73
N THR A 89 -7.15 -9.01 10.05
CA THR A 89 -5.96 -8.84 9.19
C THR A 89 -6.17 -9.52 7.84
N ALA A 90 -6.62 -10.78 7.84
CA ALA A 90 -6.93 -11.47 6.58
C ALA A 90 -8.03 -10.75 5.78
N GLY A 91 -9.00 -10.13 6.46
CA GLY A 91 -10.02 -9.28 5.87
C GLY A 91 -9.43 -8.10 5.10
N ILE A 92 -8.57 -7.33 5.76
CA ILE A 92 -7.86 -6.19 5.16
C ILE A 92 -7.05 -6.64 3.95
N LEU A 93 -6.19 -7.64 4.11
CA LEU A 93 -5.29 -8.08 3.04
C LEU A 93 -6.05 -8.55 1.78
N ARG A 94 -7.21 -9.18 1.93
CA ARG A 94 -8.05 -9.59 0.78
C ARG A 94 -8.60 -8.41 -0.03
N HIS A 95 -8.81 -7.27 0.60
CA HIS A 95 -9.31 -6.07 -0.09
C HIS A 95 -8.22 -5.30 -0.82
N PHE A 96 -6.94 -5.55 -0.53
CA PHE A 96 -5.86 -5.02 -1.37
C PHE A 96 -5.75 -5.82 -2.66
N GLN A 97 -6.53 -5.46 -3.69
CA GLN A 97 -6.45 -6.08 -5.00
C GLN A 97 -5.57 -5.25 -5.94
N LEU A 98 -4.60 -5.88 -6.60
CA LEU A 98 -3.70 -5.17 -7.52
C LEU A 98 -4.43 -4.63 -8.75
N ARG A 99 -4.20 -3.36 -9.06
CA ARG A 99 -4.70 -2.69 -10.26
C ARG A 99 -3.76 -3.02 -11.42
N ARG A 100 -4.08 -4.08 -12.17
CA ARG A 100 -3.24 -4.58 -13.29
C ARG A 100 -2.84 -3.49 -14.29
N SER A 101 -3.71 -2.51 -14.56
CA SER A 101 -3.39 -1.40 -15.45
C SER A 101 -2.24 -0.53 -14.95
N VAL A 102 -2.07 -0.40 -13.63
CA VAL A 102 -0.96 0.35 -13.03
C VAL A 102 0.33 -0.45 -13.10
N LEU A 103 0.28 -1.77 -12.92
CA LEU A 103 1.46 -2.63 -13.13
C LEU A 103 1.93 -2.61 -14.58
N THR A 104 1.00 -2.67 -15.54
CA THR A 104 1.34 -2.53 -16.96
C THR A 104 2.01 -1.18 -17.24
N LEU A 105 1.52 -0.09 -16.63
CA LEU A 105 2.15 1.22 -16.74
C LEU A 105 3.57 1.24 -16.15
N VAL A 106 3.80 0.59 -15.02
CA VAL A 106 5.14 0.46 -14.40
C VAL A 106 6.10 -0.26 -15.36
N ASP A 107 5.68 -1.37 -15.95
CA ASP A 107 6.48 -2.12 -16.93
C ASP A 107 6.77 -1.29 -18.20
N GLU A 108 5.80 -0.51 -18.68
CA GLU A 108 5.98 0.42 -19.81
C GLU A 108 6.99 1.53 -19.48
N LEU A 109 6.90 2.13 -18.30
CA LEU A 109 7.83 3.16 -17.84
C LEU A 109 9.27 2.64 -17.78
N HIS A 110 9.45 1.39 -17.32
CA HIS A 110 10.75 0.72 -17.39
C HIS A 110 11.24 0.57 -18.82
N GLY A 111 10.37 0.16 -19.75
CA GLY A 111 10.69 0.08 -21.18
C GLY A 111 11.13 1.42 -21.79
N PHE A 112 10.63 2.53 -21.27
CA PHE A 112 11.02 3.89 -21.65
C PHE A 112 12.27 4.43 -20.92
N GLY A 113 12.86 3.64 -20.02
CA GLY A 113 14.08 4.00 -19.30
C GLY A 113 13.85 4.86 -18.04
N PHE A 114 12.61 4.98 -17.56
CA PHE A 114 12.35 5.50 -16.22
C PHE A 114 12.70 4.43 -15.18
N ARG A 115 13.02 4.90 -13.97
CA ARG A 115 13.04 4.07 -12.77
C ARG A 115 11.75 4.23 -12.00
N THR A 116 11.28 3.16 -11.39
CA THR A 116 10.05 3.19 -10.60
C THR A 116 10.29 2.78 -9.16
N GLY A 117 9.48 3.31 -8.27
CA GLY A 117 9.46 2.84 -6.89
C GLY A 117 8.10 2.99 -6.23
N ILE A 118 7.89 2.25 -5.16
CA ILE A 118 6.77 2.45 -4.24
C ILE A 118 7.21 3.46 -3.16
N LEU A 119 6.36 4.43 -2.86
CA LEU A 119 6.47 5.30 -1.69
C LEU A 119 5.11 5.34 -1.01
N SER A 120 4.97 4.63 0.11
CA SER A 120 3.66 4.45 0.75
C SER A 120 3.74 4.38 2.27
N ASP A 121 2.69 4.91 2.89
CA ASP A 121 2.39 4.69 4.30
C ASP A 121 1.68 3.34 4.42
N GLN A 122 2.45 2.29 4.68
CA GLN A 122 1.95 0.94 4.94
C GLN A 122 2.62 0.36 6.19
N THR A 123 2.12 -0.76 6.67
CA THR A 123 2.77 -1.52 7.75
C THR A 123 3.62 -2.65 7.14
N ASP A 124 4.09 -3.59 7.96
CA ASP A 124 4.65 -4.87 7.50
C ASP A 124 3.65 -5.73 6.70
N TRP A 125 2.37 -5.32 6.63
CA TRP A 125 1.39 -5.90 5.71
C TRP A 125 1.80 -5.78 4.25
N LEU A 126 2.58 -4.77 3.86
CA LEU A 126 3.06 -4.65 2.49
C LEU A 126 3.97 -5.84 2.10
N ASP A 127 4.78 -6.36 3.04
CA ASP A 127 5.58 -7.58 2.81
C ASP A 127 4.73 -8.84 2.73
N MET A 128 3.58 -8.87 3.42
CA MET A 128 2.63 -9.98 3.31
C MET A 128 1.95 -9.98 1.93
N LEU A 129 1.62 -8.80 1.42
CA LEU A 129 1.03 -8.60 0.10
C LEU A 129 2.05 -8.90 -1.00
N ASP A 130 3.30 -8.47 -0.84
CA ASP A 130 4.39 -8.85 -1.74
C ASP A 130 4.58 -10.36 -1.82
N ARG A 131 4.66 -11.06 -0.68
CA ARG A 131 4.74 -12.52 -0.67
C ARG A 131 3.57 -13.21 -1.35
N ARG A 132 2.39 -12.57 -1.38
CA ARG A 132 1.20 -13.10 -2.04
C ARG A 132 1.23 -12.89 -3.55
N ASP A 133 1.66 -11.71 -3.98
CA ASP A 133 1.45 -11.24 -5.35
C ASP A 133 2.73 -11.02 -6.18
N ASP A 134 3.91 -11.17 -5.57
CA ASP A 134 5.22 -10.82 -6.15
C ASP A 134 5.28 -9.36 -6.66
N LEU A 135 4.75 -8.44 -5.85
CA LEU A 135 4.61 -7.04 -6.22
C LEU A 135 5.97 -6.34 -6.40
N PHE A 136 6.90 -6.56 -5.49
CA PHE A 136 8.16 -5.83 -5.44
C PHE A 136 9.05 -6.13 -6.65
N SER A 137 8.84 -7.26 -7.34
CA SER A 137 9.57 -7.60 -8.56
C SER A 137 9.31 -6.62 -9.71
N HIS A 138 8.21 -5.87 -9.67
CA HIS A 138 7.87 -4.84 -10.65
C HIS A 138 8.57 -3.50 -10.41
N PHE A 139 9.19 -3.25 -9.26
CA PHE A 139 9.72 -1.93 -8.89
C PHE A 139 11.22 -1.96 -8.60
N ASP A 140 11.94 -0.89 -8.94
CA ASP A 140 13.37 -0.80 -8.61
C ASP A 140 13.60 -0.60 -7.11
N ARG A 141 12.66 0.06 -6.42
CA ARG A 141 12.76 0.43 -5.01
C ARG A 141 11.41 0.44 -4.32
N VAL A 142 11.41 0.14 -3.02
CA VAL A 142 10.25 0.25 -2.13
C VAL A 142 10.66 1.09 -0.93
N PHE A 143 9.91 2.17 -0.69
CA PHE A 143 10.03 3.05 0.46
C PHE A 143 8.72 2.94 1.24
N ASN A 144 8.78 2.28 2.39
CA ASN A 144 7.63 2.05 3.26
C ASN A 144 7.89 2.74 4.61
N SER A 145 6.93 3.55 5.08
CA SER A 145 7.01 4.26 6.36
C SER A 145 7.35 3.32 7.53
N TYR A 146 6.84 2.08 7.50
CA TYR A 146 7.11 1.08 8.55
C TYR A 146 8.60 0.83 8.81
N TYR A 147 9.44 0.92 7.77
CA TYR A 147 10.89 0.72 7.90
C TYR A 147 11.68 2.01 8.04
N LEU A 148 11.10 3.15 7.63
CA LEU A 148 11.82 4.41 7.45
C LEU A 148 11.54 5.43 8.55
N GLY A 149 10.43 5.30 9.28
CA GLY A 149 10.01 6.23 10.33
C GLY A 149 9.22 7.39 9.75
#